data_AF-A0A7J8IYV1-F1
#
_entry.id   AF-A0A7J8IYV1-F1
#
_cell.length_a   1.000
_cell.length_b   1.000
_cell.length_c   1.000
_cell.angle_alpha   90.00
_cell.angle_beta   90.00
_cell.angle_gamma   90.00
#
_symmetry.space_group_name_H-M   'P 1'
#
loop_
_entity.id
_entity.type
_entity.pdbx_description
1 polymer ?
#
loop_
_entity_poly.entity_id
_entity_poly.type
_entity_poly.pdbx_seq_one_letter_code
_entity_poly.pdbx_strand_id
1 'polypeptide(L)'
;MAPDDSAEISRLLQRFERRFLATRALRSFPWQSLEEKLRDSGSELLLDILQKTVKHPLCVKHPPSVKYARCFLSELIRKHEAVHEEPLDELYEALAETLTAEEPPQCHRSYLLPSGDSVTLSESTAIVSHGTTGLVTWNAALYLAEWAIENPEAFTHR
;
A
#
# COMPACT_ATOMS: atom_id res chain seq x y z
N MET A 1 -9.57 23.13 11.14
CA MET A 1 -10.24 21.89 10.69
C MET A 1 -11.20 21.41 11.76
N ALA A 2 -12.40 20.97 11.39
CA ALA A 2 -13.32 20.34 12.33
C ALA A 2 -12.77 18.97 12.76
N PRO A 3 -13.05 18.49 13.99
CA PRO A 3 -12.57 17.17 14.45
C PRO A 3 -13.02 16.02 13.54
N ASP A 4 -14.14 16.18 12.83
CA ASP A 4 -14.66 15.16 11.91
C ASP A 4 -13.77 14.99 10.65
N ASP A 5 -13.26 16.10 10.08
CA ASP A 5 -12.38 16.06 8.91
C ASP A 5 -11.06 15.31 9.17
N SER A 6 -10.48 15.50 10.36
CA SER A 6 -9.24 14.80 10.74
C SER A 6 -9.43 13.28 10.86
N ALA A 7 -10.60 12.85 11.33
CA ALA A 7 -10.93 11.43 11.46
C ALA A 7 -11.15 10.80 10.07
N GLU A 8 -11.78 11.52 9.15
CA GLU A 8 -11.98 11.09 7.77
C GLU A 8 -10.65 10.97 7.00
N ILE A 9 -9.76 11.96 7.13
CA ILE A 9 -8.42 11.91 6.54
C ILE A 9 -7.64 10.71 7.09
N SER A 10 -7.67 10.50 8.41
CA SER A 10 -6.99 9.35 9.04
C SER A 10 -7.51 8.01 8.49
N ARG A 11 -8.83 7.86 8.32
CA ARG A 11 -9.42 6.66 7.69
C ARG A 11 -9.02 6.53 6.24
N LEU A 12 -8.92 7.63 5.50
CA LEU A 12 -8.48 7.63 4.11
C LEU A 12 -7.03 7.14 4.00
N LEU A 13 -6.13 7.68 4.82
CA LEU A 13 -4.72 7.28 4.88
C LEU A 13 -4.57 5.79 5.20
N GLN A 14 -5.28 5.30 6.23
CA GLN A 14 -5.29 3.86 6.57
C GLN A 14 -5.80 2.99 5.42
N ARG A 15 -6.80 3.48 4.66
CA ARG A 15 -7.33 2.77 3.50
C ARG A 15 -6.32 2.68 2.35
N PHE A 16 -5.51 3.72 2.13
CA PHE A 16 -4.41 3.73 1.17
C PHE A 16 -3.28 2.80 1.63
N GLU A 17 -2.81 2.96 2.87
CA GLU A 17 -1.76 2.14 3.50
C GLU A 17 -2.06 0.65 3.37
N ARG A 18 -3.21 0.21 3.88
CA ARG A 18 -3.61 -1.22 3.85
C ARG A 18 -3.73 -1.76 2.43
N ARG A 19 -4.27 -0.97 1.48
CA ARG A 19 -4.46 -1.43 0.10
C ARG A 19 -3.14 -1.51 -0.67
N PHE A 20 -2.26 -0.54 -0.45
CA PHE A 20 -0.95 -0.48 -1.10
C PHE A 20 -0.05 -1.60 -0.61
N LEU A 21 0.08 -1.77 0.71
CA LEU A 21 0.89 -2.84 1.30
C LEU A 21 0.42 -4.24 0.85
N ALA A 22 -0.90 -4.44 0.76
CA ALA A 22 -1.49 -5.69 0.26
C ALA A 22 -1.48 -5.80 -1.28
N THR A 23 -0.86 -4.85 -1.99
CA THR A 23 -0.79 -4.71 -3.45
C THR A 23 -2.14 -4.91 -4.15
N ARG A 24 -3.20 -4.37 -3.56
CA ARG A 24 -4.57 -4.47 -4.11
C ARG A 24 -4.64 -3.77 -5.46
N ALA A 25 -5.57 -4.20 -6.31
CA ALA A 25 -5.77 -3.58 -7.62
C ALA A 25 -6.03 -2.07 -7.47
N LEU A 26 -5.40 -1.24 -8.31
CA LEU A 26 -5.49 0.22 -8.21
C LEU A 26 -6.93 0.74 -8.22
N ARG A 27 -7.82 0.12 -9.01
CA ARG A 27 -9.26 0.44 -9.02
C ARG A 27 -9.99 0.30 -7.67
N SER A 28 -9.40 -0.42 -6.70
CA SER A 28 -10.00 -0.64 -5.38
C SER A 28 -9.70 0.48 -4.38
N PHE A 29 -8.80 1.40 -4.73
CA PHE A 29 -8.42 2.53 -3.88
C PHE A 29 -9.53 3.58 -3.84
N PRO A 30 -9.64 4.32 -2.73
CA PRO A 30 -10.66 5.37 -2.56
C PRO A 30 -10.29 6.66 -3.29
N TRP A 31 -10.09 6.59 -4.61
CA TRP A 31 -9.66 7.73 -5.43
C TRP A 31 -10.65 8.89 -5.41
N GLN A 32 -11.95 8.61 -5.42
CA GLN A 32 -13.00 9.64 -5.35
C GLN A 32 -12.90 10.44 -4.04
N SER A 33 -12.77 9.75 -2.90
CA SER A 33 -12.59 10.40 -1.60
C SER A 33 -11.29 11.19 -1.51
N LEU A 34 -10.24 10.75 -2.21
CA LEU A 34 -9.00 11.52 -2.34
C LEU A 34 -9.23 12.80 -3.14
N GLU A 35 -9.83 12.71 -4.33
CA GLU A 35 -10.11 13.87 -5.19
C GLU A 35 -10.97 14.93 -4.48
N GLU A 36 -11.94 14.50 -3.68
CA GLU A 36 -12.76 15.38 -2.83
C GLU A 36 -11.90 16.11 -1.79
N LYS A 37 -11.14 15.37 -0.97
CA LYS A 37 -10.33 15.95 0.12
C LYS A 37 -9.13 16.76 -0.39
N LEU A 38 -8.62 16.46 -1.58
CA LEU A 38 -7.52 17.23 -2.19
C LEU A 38 -7.92 18.68 -2.46
N ARG A 39 -9.20 18.95 -2.77
CA ARG A 39 -9.69 20.32 -2.98
C ARG A 39 -9.58 21.18 -1.71
N ASP A 40 -9.68 20.54 -0.54
CA ASP A 40 -9.76 21.22 0.75
C ASP A 40 -8.42 21.20 1.53
N SER A 41 -7.63 20.12 1.37
CA SER A 41 -6.49 19.80 2.24
C SER A 41 -5.11 20.02 1.60
N GLY A 42 -5.07 20.36 0.30
CA GLY A 42 -3.83 20.67 -0.42
C GLY A 42 -2.82 19.51 -0.49
N SER A 43 -1.55 19.85 -0.72
CA SER A 43 -0.46 18.90 -1.00
C SER A 43 0.00 18.08 0.21
N GLU A 44 -0.30 18.50 1.45
CA GLU A 44 0.08 17.78 2.68
C GLU A 44 -0.51 16.36 2.71
N LEU A 45 -1.77 16.21 2.28
CA LEU A 45 -2.44 14.91 2.20
C LEU A 45 -1.70 13.92 1.28
N LEU A 46 -1.10 14.41 0.20
CA LEU A 46 -0.35 13.56 -0.74
C LEU A 46 0.97 13.11 -0.15
N LEU A 47 1.65 13.99 0.58
CA LEU A 47 2.86 13.65 1.32
C LEU A 47 2.56 12.56 2.36
N ASP A 48 1.46 12.68 3.09
CA ASP A 48 1.03 11.64 4.04
C ASP A 48 0.73 10.30 3.35
N ILE A 49 0.05 10.33 2.20
CA ILE A 49 -0.17 9.12 1.40
C ILE A 49 1.16 8.52 0.95
N LEU A 50 2.12 9.32 0.52
CA LEU A 50 3.43 8.87 0.08
C LEU A 50 4.17 8.16 1.22
N GLN A 51 4.17 8.74 2.43
CA GLN A 51 4.76 8.16 3.64
C GLN A 51 4.07 6.85 4.05
N LYS A 52 2.75 6.79 3.88
CA LYS A 52 1.93 5.61 4.20
C LYS A 52 1.97 4.51 3.12
N THR A 53 2.61 4.75 1.99
CA THR A 53 2.62 3.81 0.85
C THR A 53 4.04 3.49 0.39
N VAL A 54 4.53 4.11 -0.67
CA VAL A 54 5.83 3.77 -1.27
C VAL A 54 7.01 4.04 -0.33
N LYS A 55 6.91 5.05 0.56
CA LYS A 55 7.95 5.37 1.56
C LYS A 55 7.72 4.64 2.90
N HIS A 56 6.74 3.74 2.97
CA HIS A 56 6.44 3.01 4.20
C HIS A 56 7.63 2.11 4.62
N PRO A 57 7.96 2.01 5.93
CA PRO A 57 9.10 1.19 6.39
C PRO A 57 9.05 -0.28 5.94
N LEU A 58 7.86 -0.86 5.89
CA LEU A 58 7.68 -2.22 5.35
C LEU A 58 8.05 -2.34 3.87
N CYS A 59 7.90 -1.29 3.06
CA CYS A 59 8.29 -1.31 1.65
C CYS A 59 9.81 -1.21 1.48
N VAL A 60 10.53 -0.63 2.45
CA VAL A 60 12.00 -0.64 2.47
C VAL A 60 12.52 -2.05 2.77
N LYS A 61 11.91 -2.73 3.76
CA LYS A 61 12.33 -4.07 4.18
C LYS A 61 11.82 -5.17 3.23
N HIS A 62 10.61 -5.01 2.72
CA HIS A 62 9.86 -5.97 1.92
C HIS A 62 9.15 -5.25 0.76
N PRO A 63 9.90 -4.90 -0.30
CA PRO A 63 9.38 -4.08 -1.37
C PRO A 63 8.28 -4.80 -2.16
N PRO A 64 7.19 -4.09 -2.54
CA PRO A 64 6.27 -4.57 -3.56
C PRO A 64 6.96 -4.58 -4.93
N SER A 65 6.30 -5.08 -5.97
CA SER A 65 6.88 -5.05 -7.31
C SER A 65 7.08 -3.61 -7.79
N VAL A 66 8.18 -3.37 -8.49
CA VAL A 66 8.52 -2.05 -9.04
C VAL A 66 7.42 -1.61 -10.00
N LYS A 67 6.91 -2.53 -10.81
CA LYS A 67 5.74 -2.30 -11.67
C LYS A 67 4.52 -1.80 -10.90
N TYR A 68 4.21 -2.39 -9.74
CA TYR A 68 3.05 -1.99 -8.94
C TYR A 68 3.24 -0.59 -8.34
N ALA A 69 4.39 -0.34 -7.71
CA ALA A 69 4.73 0.95 -7.13
C ALA A 69 4.68 2.06 -8.18
N ARG A 70 5.27 1.83 -9.37
CA ARG A 70 5.22 2.76 -10.50
C ARG A 70 3.80 3.06 -10.94
N CYS A 71 2.97 2.04 -11.16
CA CYS A 71 1.58 2.25 -11.58
C CYS A 71 0.77 3.00 -10.52
N PHE A 72 1.01 2.74 -9.24
CA PHE A 72 0.37 3.48 -8.14
C PHE A 72 0.78 4.96 -8.16
N LEU A 73 2.08 5.26 -8.27
CA LEU A 73 2.58 6.64 -8.32
C LEU A 73 2.07 7.39 -9.55
N SER A 74 2.08 6.77 -10.73
CA SER A 74 1.53 7.39 -11.94
C SER A 74 0.03 7.71 -11.80
N GLU A 75 -0.75 6.84 -11.17
CA GLU A 75 -2.16 7.13 -10.92
C GLU A 75 -2.32 8.23 -9.88
N LEU A 76 -1.53 8.24 -8.80
CA LEU A 76 -1.57 9.28 -7.77
C LEU A 76 -1.23 10.67 -8.36
N ILE A 77 -0.19 10.75 -9.20
CA ILE A 77 0.19 11.97 -9.92
C ILE A 77 -0.95 12.42 -10.82
N ARG A 78 -1.53 11.51 -11.63
CA ARG A 78 -2.67 11.84 -12.50
C ARG A 78 -3.87 12.39 -11.72
N LYS A 79 -4.12 11.86 -10.53
CA LYS A 79 -5.21 12.32 -9.64
C LYS A 79 -4.93 13.69 -9.06
N HIS A 80 -3.67 13.97 -8.72
CA HIS A 80 -3.22 15.27 -8.28
C HIS A 80 -3.34 16.33 -9.39
N GLU A 81 -2.78 16.06 -10.58
CA GLU A 81 -2.81 16.95 -11.76
C GLU A 81 -4.25 17.28 -12.23
N ALA A 82 -5.23 16.43 -11.92
CA ALA A 82 -6.62 16.67 -12.25
C ALA A 82 -7.32 17.68 -11.31
N VAL A 83 -6.78 17.91 -10.12
CA VAL A 83 -7.37 18.78 -9.08
C VAL A 83 -6.52 20.03 -8.83
N HIS A 84 -5.20 19.94 -9.02
CA HIS A 84 -4.21 20.99 -8.70
C HIS A 84 -3.36 21.36 -9.92
N GLU A 85 -2.99 22.64 -10.00
CA GLU A 85 -2.25 23.21 -11.14
C GLU A 85 -0.72 23.18 -10.94
N GLU A 86 -0.23 23.14 -9.70
CA GLU A 86 1.21 23.09 -9.38
C GLU A 86 1.68 21.64 -9.13
N PRO A 87 2.71 21.14 -9.83
CA PRO A 87 3.31 19.83 -9.59
C PRO A 87 3.91 19.70 -8.18
N LEU A 88 3.80 18.51 -7.58
CA LEU A 88 4.42 18.20 -6.29
C LEU A 88 5.69 17.37 -6.52
N ASP A 89 6.86 17.98 -6.33
CA ASP A 89 8.17 17.41 -6.64
C ASP A 89 8.40 16.04 -6.00
N GLU A 90 7.98 15.84 -4.75
CA GLU A 90 8.18 14.60 -4.00
C GLU A 90 7.50 13.38 -4.66
N LEU A 91 6.43 13.59 -5.43
CA LEU A 91 5.78 12.52 -6.19
C LEU A 91 6.63 12.11 -7.40
N TYR A 92 7.24 13.08 -8.08
CA TYR A 92 8.10 12.82 -9.24
C TYR A 92 9.45 12.26 -8.81
N GLU A 93 10.00 12.70 -7.69
CA GLU A 93 11.18 12.09 -7.07
C GLU A 93 10.93 10.61 -6.75
N ALA A 94 9.81 10.30 -6.06
CA ALA A 94 9.45 8.92 -5.77
C ALA A 94 9.23 8.08 -7.05
N LEU A 95 8.65 8.69 -8.09
CA LEU A 95 8.48 8.02 -9.39
C LEU A 95 9.85 7.76 -10.05
N ALA A 96 10.75 8.74 -10.05
CA ALA A 96 12.09 8.60 -10.60
C ALA A 96 12.88 7.49 -9.90
N GLU A 97 12.83 7.44 -8.56
CA GLU A 97 13.41 6.35 -7.77
C GLU A 97 12.88 4.98 -8.24
N THR A 98 11.57 4.83 -8.38
CA THR A 98 10.99 3.56 -8.88
C THR A 98 11.36 3.24 -10.32
N LEU A 99 11.60 4.24 -11.18
CA LEU A 99 12.04 4.02 -12.56
C LEU A 99 13.49 3.56 -12.65
N THR A 100 14.33 3.97 -11.70
CA THR A 100 15.73 3.52 -11.61
C THR A 100 15.91 2.17 -10.95
N ALA A 101 14.88 1.66 -10.26
CA ALA A 101 14.92 0.38 -9.57
C ALA A 101 14.82 -0.80 -10.55
N GLU A 102 15.66 -1.82 -10.35
CA GLU A 102 15.54 -3.10 -11.05
C GLU A 102 14.42 -3.94 -10.44
N GLU A 103 13.63 -4.62 -11.28
CA GLU A 103 12.55 -5.48 -10.81
C GLU A 103 13.14 -6.81 -10.27
N PRO A 104 12.99 -7.11 -8.97
CA PRO A 104 13.48 -8.35 -8.41
C PRO A 104 12.67 -9.57 -8.90
N PRO A 105 13.23 -10.80 -8.83
CA PRO A 105 12.49 -12.03 -9.16
C PRO A 105 11.36 -12.34 -8.16
N GLN A 106 11.40 -11.71 -6.98
CA GLN A 106 10.42 -11.84 -5.92
C GLN A 106 9.96 -10.45 -5.47
N CYS A 107 8.68 -10.31 -5.21
CA CYS A 107 8.10 -9.12 -4.60
C CYS A 107 7.32 -9.50 -3.35
N HIS A 108 6.89 -8.49 -2.59
CA HIS A 108 6.24 -8.73 -1.30
C HIS A 108 4.84 -8.15 -1.24
N ARG A 109 3.97 -8.83 -0.49
CA ARG A 109 2.68 -8.33 -0.04
C ARG A 109 2.67 -8.30 1.47
N SER A 110 2.38 -7.15 2.05
CA SER A 110 2.29 -6.96 3.49
C SER A 110 0.85 -6.68 3.91
N TYR A 111 0.40 -7.35 4.96
CA TYR A 111 -0.93 -7.21 5.54
C TYR A 111 -0.80 -6.69 6.96
N LEU A 112 -1.41 -5.54 7.25
CA LEU A 112 -1.50 -5.03 8.61
C LEU A 112 -2.62 -5.73 9.35
N LEU A 113 -2.30 -6.28 10.52
CA LEU A 113 -3.25 -6.91 11.42
C LEU A 113 -3.91 -5.86 12.33
N PRO A 114 -5.15 -6.10 12.81
CA PRO A 114 -5.78 -5.24 13.81
C PRO A 114 -4.94 -4.96 15.06
N SER A 115 -4.10 -5.91 15.50
CA SER A 115 -3.13 -5.71 16.60
C SER A 115 -2.08 -4.62 16.34
N GLY A 116 -1.86 -4.23 15.08
CA GLY A 116 -0.78 -3.35 14.65
C GLY A 116 0.44 -4.09 14.11
N ASP A 117 0.49 -5.42 14.25
CA ASP A 117 1.51 -6.26 13.63
C ASP A 117 1.32 -6.36 12.11
N SER A 118 2.31 -6.94 11.42
CA SER A 118 2.24 -7.16 9.98
C SER A 118 2.65 -8.58 9.60
N VAL A 119 1.92 -9.16 8.64
CA VAL A 119 2.28 -10.41 7.97
C VAL A 119 2.73 -10.09 6.55
N THR A 120 3.94 -10.52 6.19
CA THR A 120 4.49 -10.31 4.85
C THR A 120 4.68 -11.63 4.12
N LEU A 121 4.17 -11.70 2.89
CA LEU A 121 4.35 -12.82 1.97
C LEU A 121 5.35 -12.43 0.90
N SER A 122 6.28 -13.33 0.58
CA SER A 122 7.11 -13.24 -0.64
C SER A 122 6.42 -14.00 -1.77
N GLU A 123 6.26 -13.33 -2.91
CA GLU A 123 5.61 -13.85 -4.11
C GLU A 123 6.59 -13.77 -5.30
N SER A 124 6.55 -14.76 -6.18
CA SER A 124 7.26 -14.65 -7.46
C SER A 124 6.57 -13.64 -8.36
N THR A 125 7.35 -12.86 -9.11
CA THR A 125 6.82 -11.96 -10.15
C THR A 125 6.35 -12.70 -11.40
N ALA A 126 6.62 -14.01 -11.51
CA ALA A 126 6.18 -14.84 -12.62
C ALA A 126 4.65 -15.08 -12.59
N ILE A 127 3.99 -14.92 -13.74
CA ILE A 127 2.55 -15.18 -13.89
C ILE A 127 2.24 -16.67 -13.62
N VAL A 128 3.14 -17.55 -14.06
CA VAL A 128 3.11 -18.98 -13.80
C VAL A 128 4.40 -19.37 -13.12
N SER A 129 4.30 -20.02 -11.96
CA SER A 129 5.45 -20.63 -11.29
C SER A 129 5.09 -22.07 -10.95
N HIS A 130 5.99 -23.00 -11.27
CA HIS A 130 5.83 -24.44 -10.98
C HIS A 130 4.47 -25.02 -11.43
N GLY A 131 3.91 -24.54 -12.55
CA GLY A 131 2.64 -25.02 -13.08
C GLY A 131 1.38 -24.46 -12.40
N THR A 132 1.51 -23.48 -11.50
CA THR A 132 0.38 -22.78 -10.84
C THR A 132 0.35 -21.30 -11.23
N THR A 133 -0.85 -20.73 -11.30
CA THR A 133 -1.06 -19.29 -11.55
C THR A 133 -1.37 -18.57 -10.25
N GLY A 134 -0.67 -17.44 -10.01
CA GLY A 134 -1.00 -16.38 -9.04
C GLY A 134 -1.39 -16.77 -7.60
N LEU A 135 -0.68 -16.24 -6.61
CA LEU A 135 -1.08 -16.36 -5.20
C LEU A 135 -2.27 -15.43 -4.88
N VAL A 136 -3.30 -15.99 -4.24
CA VAL A 136 -4.43 -15.23 -3.67
C VAL A 136 -4.49 -15.45 -2.17
N THR A 137 -4.33 -14.38 -1.39
CA THR A 137 -4.52 -14.41 0.07
C THR A 137 -6.00 -14.21 0.43
N TRP A 138 -6.56 -15.15 1.18
CA TRP A 138 -7.95 -15.12 1.63
C TRP A 138 -8.06 -14.35 2.95
N ASN A 139 -9.15 -13.60 3.17
CA ASN A 139 -9.36 -12.89 4.44
C ASN A 139 -9.33 -13.83 5.66
N ALA A 140 -9.83 -15.06 5.52
CA ALA A 140 -9.78 -16.07 6.58
C ALA A 140 -8.35 -16.41 7.03
N ALA A 141 -7.38 -16.37 6.11
CA ALA A 141 -5.97 -16.62 6.44
C ALA A 141 -5.39 -15.49 7.31
N LEU A 142 -5.85 -14.25 7.13
CA LEU A 142 -5.40 -13.11 7.95
C LEU A 142 -5.93 -13.23 9.38
N TYR A 143 -7.21 -13.59 9.56
CA TYR A 143 -7.77 -13.85 10.88
C TYR A 143 -7.09 -15.02 11.59
N LEU A 144 -6.77 -16.09 10.85
CA LEU A 144 -6.02 -17.20 11.41
C LEU A 144 -4.60 -16.80 11.81
N ALA A 145 -3.94 -15.95 11.02
CA ALA A 145 -2.59 -15.46 11.34
C ALA A 145 -2.59 -14.60 12.60
N GLU A 146 -3.56 -13.71 12.75
CA GLU A 146 -3.75 -12.91 13.97
C GLU A 146 -3.99 -13.81 15.19
N TRP A 147 -4.96 -14.72 15.11
CA TRP A 147 -5.21 -15.67 16.19
C TRP A 147 -3.97 -16.49 16.55
N ALA A 148 -3.20 -16.95 15.56
CA ALA A 148 -2.01 -17.74 15.80
C ALA A 148 -0.89 -16.93 16.49
N ILE A 149 -0.74 -15.64 16.16
CA ILE A 149 0.21 -14.73 16.81
C ILE A 149 -0.19 -14.49 18.27
N GLU A 150 -1.49 -14.36 18.54
CA GLU A 150 -2.03 -14.14 19.89
C GLU A 150 -2.01 -15.40 20.78
N ASN A 151 -1.91 -16.60 20.19
CA ASN A 151 -1.98 -17.88 20.91
C ASN A 151 -0.73 -18.76 20.64
N PRO A 152 0.49 -18.28 20.94
CA PRO A 152 1.73 -19.01 20.65
C PRO A 152 1.83 -20.35 21.38
N GLU A 153 1.21 -20.48 22.55
CA GLU A 153 1.17 -21.70 23.36
C GLU A 153 0.53 -22.88 22.62
N ALA A 154 -0.40 -22.63 21.71
CA ALA A 154 -1.04 -23.66 20.88
C ALA A 154 -0.03 -24.38 19.94
N PHE A 155 1.16 -23.84 19.75
CA PHE A 155 2.19 -24.35 18.82
C PHE A 155 3.45 -24.89 19.53
N THR A 156 3.46 -24.97 20.86
CA THR A 156 4.64 -25.34 21.67
C THR A 156 5.05 -26.82 21.59
N HIS A 157 4.22 -27.68 21.02
CA HIS A 157 4.42 -29.13 20.92
C HIS A 157 4.66 -29.64 19.49
N ARG A 158 5.31 -28.85 18.64
CA ARG A 158 5.61 -29.22 17.24
C ARG A 158 7.09 -29.43 17.00
#